data_AF-A0A3M1J9Y9-F1
#
_entry.id   AF-A0A3M1J9Y9-F1
#
_cell.length_a   1.000
_cell.length_b   1.000
_cell.length_c   1.000
_cell.angle_alpha   90.00
_cell.angle_beta   90.00
_cell.angle_gamma   90.00
#
_symmetry.space_group_name_H-M   'P 1'
#
loop_
_entity.id
_entity.type
_entity.pdbx_description
1 polymer ?
#
loop_
_entity_poly.entity_id
_entity_poly.type
_entity_poly.pdbx_seq_one_letter_code
_entity_poly.pdbx_strand_id
1 'polypeptide(L)'
;MDLNRRKFFGVAAASPLAAREMAKKAIEEAQMQASGISVYSDSLYTGIPISDTPPSMRSLWEALRDMGIPEWKREDLREDARRSRTLDPDIAQMKSLSLGAKMRMQWERNYDRLVERAMRQSELARMRSAFFRDNPDVEEY
;
A
#
# COMPACT_ATOMS: atom_id res chain seq x y z
N MET A 1 -51.31 -7.10 -4.04
CA MET A 1 -50.85 -7.33 -2.66
C MET A 1 -50.53 -5.99 -2.03
N ASP A 2 -51.47 -5.43 -1.27
CA ASP A 2 -51.29 -4.15 -0.60
C ASP A 2 -50.41 -4.29 0.63
N LEU A 3 -49.15 -3.86 0.52
CA LEU A 3 -48.24 -3.78 1.66
C LEU A 3 -48.66 -2.65 2.60
N ASN A 4 -49.09 -3.06 3.80
CA ASN A 4 -49.50 -2.25 4.93
C ASN A 4 -48.45 -1.18 5.33
N ARG A 5 -48.54 0.02 4.75
CA ARG A 5 -47.78 1.23 5.14
C ARG A 5 -47.88 1.55 6.65
N ARG A 6 -48.94 1.10 7.33
CA ARG A 6 -49.14 1.28 8.78
C ARG A 6 -48.18 0.45 9.64
N LYS A 7 -47.70 -0.71 9.18
CA LYS A 7 -46.70 -1.50 9.92
C LYS A 7 -45.31 -0.88 9.85
N PHE A 8 -44.98 -0.20 8.74
CA PHE A 8 -43.70 0.49 8.58
C PHE A 8 -43.58 1.70 9.52
N PHE A 9 -44.65 2.49 9.67
CA PHE A 9 -44.66 3.60 10.62
C PHE A 9 -44.76 3.17 12.09
N GLY A 10 -45.35 2.01 12.39
CA GLY A 10 -45.39 1.46 13.75
C GLY A 10 -44.01 1.04 14.29
N VAL A 11 -43.15 0.50 13.43
CA VAL A 11 -41.76 0.14 13.80
C VAL A 11 -40.86 1.37 13.87
N ALA A 12 -41.06 2.37 13.00
CA ALA A 12 -40.32 3.62 13.02
C ALA A 12 -40.62 4.50 14.26
N ALA A 13 -41.82 4.38 14.84
CA ALA A 13 -42.20 5.12 16.04
C ALA A 13 -41.69 4.49 17.36
N ALA A 14 -41.25 3.23 17.34
CA ALA A 14 -40.95 2.49 18.57
C ALA A 14 -39.52 2.66 19.11
N SER A 15 -38.55 3.20 18.36
CA SER A 15 -37.21 3.48 18.91
C SER A 15 -36.29 4.25 17.96
N PRO A 16 -35.95 5.53 18.25
CA PRO A 16 -34.87 6.25 17.57
C PRO A 16 -33.48 5.61 17.77
N LEU A 17 -33.33 4.75 18.79
CA LEU A 17 -32.09 4.03 19.07
C LEU A 17 -31.90 2.85 18.09
N ALA A 18 -32.97 2.10 17.80
CA ALA A 18 -32.92 0.95 16.88
C ALA A 18 -32.73 1.37 15.41
N ALA A 19 -33.31 2.52 15.01
CA ALA A 19 -33.11 3.08 13.67
C ALA A 19 -31.64 3.49 13.44
N ARG A 20 -30.96 3.99 14.49
CA ARG A 20 -29.55 4.39 14.42
C ARG A 20 -28.63 3.17 14.34
N GLU A 21 -28.98 2.07 14.99
CA GLU A 21 -28.23 0.80 14.90
C GLU A 21 -28.42 0.12 13.54
N MET A 22 -29.63 0.10 13.00
CA MET A 22 -29.90 -0.43 11.65
C MET A 22 -29.21 0.39 10.57
N ALA A 23 -29.21 1.72 10.69
CA ALA A 23 -28.51 2.60 9.76
C ALA A 23 -26.98 2.46 9.87
N LYS A 24 -26.43 2.30 11.09
CA LYS A 24 -25.00 1.99 11.28
C LYS A 24 -24.63 0.66 10.65
N LYS A 25 -25.43 -0.39 10.84
CA LYS A 25 -25.20 -1.71 10.24
C LYS A 25 -25.23 -1.67 8.71
N ALA A 26 -26.17 -0.93 8.12
CA ALA A 26 -26.24 -0.78 6.66
C ALA A 26 -25.05 0.01 6.09
N ILE A 27 -24.57 1.03 6.82
CA ILE A 27 -23.39 1.80 6.44
C ILE A 27 -22.10 0.98 6.63
N GLU A 28 -22.02 0.18 7.71
CA GLU A 28 -20.91 -0.75 7.94
C GLU A 28 -20.90 -1.88 6.90
N GLU A 29 -22.04 -2.46 6.50
CA GLU A 29 -22.11 -3.44 5.41
C GLU A 29 -21.66 -2.86 4.07
N ALA A 30 -22.09 -1.63 3.75
CA ALA A 30 -21.66 -0.94 2.54
C ALA A 30 -20.17 -0.57 2.58
N GLN A 31 -19.64 -0.19 3.75
CA GLN A 31 -18.22 0.07 3.93
C GLN A 31 -17.39 -1.22 3.92
N MET A 32 -17.90 -2.34 4.43
CA MET A 32 -17.22 -3.64 4.36
C MET A 32 -17.15 -4.17 2.93
N GLN A 33 -18.22 -4.01 2.13
CA GLN A 33 -18.18 -4.32 0.70
C GLN A 33 -17.20 -3.43 -0.08
N ALA A 34 -17.13 -2.14 0.26
CA ALA A 34 -16.23 -1.20 -0.43
C ALA A 34 -14.76 -1.28 0.02
N SER A 35 -14.49 -1.78 1.23
CA SER A 35 -13.14 -1.87 1.80
C SER A 35 -12.42 -3.19 1.51
N GLY A 36 -13.06 -4.16 0.83
CA GLY A 36 -12.44 -5.43 0.48
C GLY A 36 -11.96 -6.23 1.70
N ILE A 37 -12.48 -5.91 2.89
CA ILE A 37 -12.16 -6.62 4.12
C ILE A 37 -12.89 -7.96 4.06
N SER A 38 -12.16 -8.97 3.60
CA SER A 38 -12.46 -10.38 3.80
C SER A 38 -12.52 -10.66 5.31
N VAL A 39 -13.69 -10.43 5.90
CA VAL A 39 -14.02 -10.99 7.20
C VAL A 39 -14.16 -12.49 6.97
N TYR A 40 -13.23 -13.25 7.51
CA TYR A 40 -13.25 -14.70 7.56
C TYR A 40 -14.64 -15.22 7.92
N SER A 41 -15.40 -15.67 6.92
CA SER A 41 -16.56 -16.53 7.12
C SER A 41 -16.69 -17.45 5.92
N ASP A 42 -16.40 -18.71 6.19
CA ASP A 42 -16.70 -19.86 5.37
C ASP A 42 -18.08 -19.77 4.71
N SER A 43 -18.12 -20.27 3.47
CA SER A 43 -19.33 -20.67 2.73
C SER A 43 -20.26 -19.54 2.25
N LEU A 44 -19.87 -18.90 1.16
CA LEU A 44 -20.85 -18.34 0.22
C LEU A 44 -21.65 -19.49 -0.41
N TYR A 45 -22.78 -19.86 0.22
CA TYR A 45 -24.07 -20.38 -0.29
C TYR A 45 -24.15 -21.19 -1.62
N THR A 46 -23.06 -21.80 -2.10
CA THR A 46 -23.00 -22.43 -3.42
C THR A 46 -22.63 -23.91 -3.39
N GLY A 47 -22.31 -24.47 -2.22
CA GLY A 47 -22.02 -25.91 -2.06
C GLY A 47 -20.79 -26.40 -2.85
N ILE A 48 -19.99 -25.48 -3.39
CA ILE A 48 -18.74 -25.80 -4.07
C ILE A 48 -17.66 -25.86 -3.00
N PRO A 49 -16.99 -27.01 -2.77
CA PRO A 49 -15.83 -27.05 -1.90
C PRO A 49 -14.73 -26.19 -2.55
N ILE A 50 -14.45 -25.04 -1.95
CA ILE A 50 -13.28 -24.25 -2.30
C ILE A 50 -12.11 -25.07 -1.78
N SER A 51 -11.29 -25.62 -2.66
CA SER A 51 -10.06 -26.29 -2.27
C SER A 51 -9.16 -25.26 -1.58
N ASP A 52 -9.02 -25.35 -0.26
CA ASP A 52 -8.23 -24.47 0.63
C ASP A 52 -6.71 -24.61 0.45
N THR A 53 -6.25 -24.73 -0.78
CA THR A 53 -4.84 -24.50 -1.09
C THR A 53 -4.77 -23.23 -1.91
N PRO A 54 -4.71 -22.05 -1.26
CA PRO A 54 -4.34 -20.85 -2.00
C PRO A 54 -3.02 -21.16 -2.69
N PRO A 55 -2.92 -21.03 -4.04
CA PRO A 55 -1.62 -21.17 -4.70
C PRO A 55 -0.73 -20.17 -4.01
N SER A 56 0.39 -20.60 -3.42
CA SER A 56 1.31 -19.79 -2.59
C SER A 56 1.32 -18.36 -3.11
N MET A 57 0.45 -17.50 -2.55
CA MET A 57 0.18 -16.21 -3.17
C MET A 57 1.41 -15.42 -2.82
N ARG A 58 2.34 -15.32 -3.78
CA ARG A 58 3.48 -14.41 -3.66
C ARG A 58 2.91 -13.11 -3.15
N SER A 59 3.49 -12.61 -2.06
CA SER A 59 3.02 -11.35 -1.50
C SER A 59 3.00 -10.33 -2.65
N LEU A 60 1.94 -9.52 -2.74
CA LEU A 60 1.85 -8.45 -3.73
C LEU A 60 3.17 -7.64 -3.75
N TRP A 61 3.78 -7.49 -2.58
CA TRP A 61 5.07 -6.87 -2.36
C TRP A 61 6.28 -7.65 -2.90
N GLU A 62 6.25 -8.98 -2.94
CA GLU A 62 7.27 -9.80 -3.61
C GLU A 62 7.14 -9.71 -5.13
N ALA A 63 5.91 -9.75 -5.66
CA ALA A 63 5.67 -9.59 -7.09
C ALA A 63 6.04 -8.19 -7.60
N LEU A 64 5.69 -7.13 -6.85
CA LEU A 64 6.11 -5.76 -7.14
C LEU A 64 7.62 -5.56 -7.00
N ARG A 65 8.29 -6.33 -6.13
CA ARG A 65 9.74 -6.28 -5.94
C ARG A 65 10.50 -6.93 -7.10
N ASP A 66 9.99 -8.02 -7.65
CA ASP A 66 10.55 -8.70 -8.84
C ASP A 66 10.39 -7.85 -10.12
N MET A 67 9.34 -7.02 -10.20
CA MET A 67 9.09 -6.11 -11.35
C MET A 67 9.97 -4.85 -11.35
N GLY A 68 10.81 -4.66 -10.33
CA GLY A 68 11.64 -3.46 -10.14
C GLY A 68 10.87 -2.27 -9.58
N ILE A 69 11.49 -1.09 -9.58
CA ILE A 69 10.87 0.12 -9.00
C ILE A 69 9.66 0.53 -9.86
N PRO A 70 8.44 0.64 -9.28
CA PRO A 70 7.25 1.10 -10.00
C PRO A 70 7.41 2.51 -10.56
N GLU A 71 6.78 2.82 -11.69
CA GLU A 71 6.94 4.12 -12.36
C GLU A 71 6.54 5.31 -11.48
N TRP A 72 5.44 5.19 -10.73
CA TRP A 72 5.00 6.22 -9.77
C TRP A 72 6.08 6.51 -8.72
N LYS A 73 6.85 5.50 -8.31
CA LYS A 73 7.92 5.67 -7.33
C LYS A 73 9.17 6.26 -7.98
N ARG A 74 9.45 5.96 -9.25
CA ARG A 74 10.54 6.62 -9.99
C ARG A 74 10.30 8.11 -10.14
N GLU A 75 9.06 8.50 -10.42
CA GLU A 75 8.66 9.91 -10.51
C GLU A 75 8.84 10.63 -9.17
N ASP A 76 8.37 10.02 -8.08
CA ASP A 76 8.56 10.52 -6.72
C ASP A 76 10.06 10.69 -6.36
N LEU A 77 10.89 9.69 -6.65
CA LEU A 77 12.35 9.77 -6.45
C LEU A 77 13.01 10.86 -7.32
N ARG A 78 12.49 11.10 -8.53
CA ARG A 78 12.97 12.14 -9.44
C ARG A 78 12.61 13.53 -8.93
N GLU A 79 11.43 13.70 -8.32
CA GLU A 79 11.07 14.95 -7.65
C GLU A 79 11.94 15.19 -6.41
N ASP A 80 12.15 14.16 -5.58
CA ASP A 80 13.02 14.25 -4.41
C ASP A 80 14.46 14.61 -4.77
N ALA A 81 14.98 14.05 -5.87
CA ALA A 81 16.32 14.38 -6.35
C ALA A 81 16.50 15.87 -6.69
N ARG A 82 15.41 16.56 -7.08
CA ARG A 82 15.40 18.00 -7.39
C ARG A 82 15.37 18.90 -6.16
N ARG A 83 15.00 18.37 -4.98
CA ARG A 83 14.87 19.14 -3.72
C ARG A 83 16.22 19.55 -3.11
N SER A 84 17.34 19.03 -3.62
CA SER A 84 18.67 19.40 -3.15
C SER A 84 18.95 20.89 -3.37
N ARG A 85 19.25 21.60 -2.27
CA ARG A 85 19.60 23.03 -2.28
C ARG A 85 21.09 23.29 -2.51
N THR A 86 21.91 22.24 -2.45
CA THR A 86 23.37 22.32 -2.59
C THR A 86 23.85 21.57 -3.82
N LEU A 87 24.96 22.04 -4.39
CA LEU A 87 25.70 21.37 -5.44
C LEU A 87 26.89 20.63 -4.82
N ASP A 88 27.18 19.44 -5.32
CA ASP A 88 28.40 18.71 -4.98
C ASP A 88 29.61 19.54 -5.47
N PRO A 89 30.73 19.55 -4.71
CA PRO A 89 31.88 20.40 -5.01
C PRO A 89 32.50 20.09 -6.37
N ASP A 90 32.44 18.83 -6.82
CA ASP A 90 32.97 18.39 -8.10
C ASP A 90 32.16 18.87 -9.31
N ILE A 91 30.85 19.04 -9.15
CA ILE A 91 29.95 19.66 -10.14
C ILE A 91 30.07 21.19 -10.07
N ALA A 92 30.18 21.75 -8.86
CA ALA A 92 30.31 23.18 -8.65
C ALA A 92 31.57 23.76 -9.33
N GLN A 93 32.70 23.04 -9.27
CA GLN A 93 33.98 23.47 -9.87
C GLN A 93 34.00 23.46 -11.41
N MET A 94 33.00 22.87 -12.09
CA MET A 94 32.98 22.78 -13.56
C MET A 94 32.81 24.15 -14.20
N LYS A 95 33.87 24.76 -14.74
CA LYS A 95 33.83 26.13 -15.26
C LYS A 95 33.11 26.29 -16.61
N SER A 96 33.05 25.22 -17.40
CA SER A 96 32.49 25.22 -18.77
C SER A 96 30.97 25.07 -18.83
N LEU A 97 30.31 24.78 -17.69
CA LEU A 97 28.89 24.48 -17.65
C LEU A 97 28.08 25.62 -17.05
N SER A 98 26.93 25.89 -17.66
CA SER A 98 25.93 26.79 -17.08
C SER A 98 25.41 26.23 -15.76
N LEU A 99 24.93 27.11 -14.87
CA LEU A 99 24.34 26.70 -13.60
C LEU A 99 23.19 25.70 -13.80
N GLY A 100 22.35 25.90 -14.82
CA GLY A 100 21.26 24.97 -15.14
C GLY A 100 21.75 23.58 -15.54
N ALA A 101 22.86 23.48 -16.28
CA ALA A 101 23.48 22.20 -16.60
C ALA A 101 24.03 21.51 -15.36
N LYS A 102 24.70 22.26 -14.46
CA LYS A 102 25.19 21.74 -13.17
C LYS A 102 24.05 21.20 -12.30
N MET A 103 22.93 21.93 -12.21
CA MET A 103 21.76 21.48 -11.45
C MET A 103 21.18 20.20 -12.03
N ARG A 104 21.08 20.06 -13.36
CA ARG A 104 20.62 18.80 -14.00
C ARG A 104 21.53 17.63 -13.65
N MET A 105 22.85 17.81 -13.74
CA MET A 105 23.82 16.77 -13.36
C MET A 105 23.70 16.39 -11.88
N GLN A 106 23.50 17.37 -11.00
CA GLN A 106 23.29 17.11 -9.58
C GLN A 106 22.00 16.30 -9.36
N TRP A 107 20.90 16.66 -10.02
CA TRP A 107 19.63 15.95 -9.88
C TRP A 107 19.71 14.51 -10.38
N GLU A 108 20.37 14.28 -11.52
CA GLU A 108 20.60 12.94 -12.05
C GLU A 108 21.41 12.09 -11.06
N ARG A 109 22.53 12.62 -10.57
CA ARG A 109 23.35 11.93 -9.58
C ARG A 109 22.61 11.67 -8.27
N ASN A 110 21.81 12.62 -7.80
CA ASN A 110 21.01 12.46 -6.60
C ASN A 110 19.96 11.36 -6.78
N TYR A 111 19.32 11.31 -7.94
CA TYR A 111 18.36 10.27 -8.29
C TYR A 111 19.03 8.89 -8.25
N ASP A 112 20.20 8.74 -8.88
CA ASP A 112 20.94 7.47 -8.87
C ASP A 112 21.30 7.01 -7.45
N ARG A 113 21.79 7.94 -6.61
CA ARG A 113 22.08 7.65 -5.19
C ARG A 113 20.84 7.21 -4.41
N LEU A 114 19.68 7.83 -4.68
CA LEU A 114 18.42 7.47 -4.03
C LEU A 114 17.94 6.08 -4.47
N VAL A 115 18.02 5.78 -5.76
CA VAL A 115 17.71 4.45 -6.33
C VAL A 115 18.62 3.39 -5.73
N GLU A 116 19.92 3.63 -5.71
CA GLU A 116 20.90 2.70 -5.15
C GLU A 116 20.67 2.45 -3.66
N ARG A 117 20.33 3.51 -2.89
CA ARG A 117 19.97 3.39 -1.48
C ARG A 117 18.72 2.54 -1.29
N ALA A 118 17.69 2.74 -2.13
CA ALA A 118 16.46 1.97 -2.08
C ALA A 118 16.72 0.48 -2.39
N MET A 119 17.57 0.18 -3.37
CA MET A 119 17.97 -1.19 -3.70
C MET A 119 18.75 -1.84 -2.55
N ARG A 120 19.74 -1.15 -1.98
CA ARG A 120 20.48 -1.67 -0.81
C ARG A 120 19.57 -1.92 0.40
N GLN A 121 18.60 -1.05 0.64
CA GLN A 121 17.62 -1.25 1.71
C GLN A 121 16.74 -2.48 1.46
N SER A 122 16.33 -2.73 0.21
CA SER A 122 15.52 -3.90 -0.12
C SER A 122 16.31 -5.21 0.00
N GLU A 123 17.59 -5.20 -0.39
CA GLU A 123 18.51 -6.33 -0.19
C GLU A 123 18.74 -6.62 1.29
N LEU A 124 19.02 -5.59 2.11
CA LEU A 124 19.17 -5.76 3.54
C LEU A 124 17.89 -6.28 4.20
N ALA A 125 16.72 -5.79 3.78
CA ALA A 125 15.44 -6.31 4.25
C ALA A 125 15.25 -7.79 3.88
N ARG A 126 15.70 -8.22 2.69
CA ARG A 126 15.70 -9.62 2.28
C ARG A 126 16.62 -10.48 3.14
N MET A 127 17.84 -10.02 3.39
CA MET A 127 18.80 -10.73 4.24
C MET A 127 18.27 -10.84 5.67
N ARG A 128 17.69 -9.75 6.19
CA ARG A 128 17.04 -9.71 7.51
C ARG A 128 15.90 -10.72 7.60
N SER A 129 14.97 -10.72 6.64
CA SER A 129 13.85 -11.67 6.65
C SER A 129 14.30 -13.13 6.51
N ALA A 130 15.32 -13.40 5.68
CA ALA A 130 15.89 -14.73 5.54
C ALA A 130 16.55 -15.19 6.84
N PHE A 131 17.33 -14.30 7.49
CA PHE A 131 17.99 -14.59 8.75
C PHE A 131 17.00 -15.01 9.84
N PHE A 132 15.93 -14.25 10.07
CA PHE A 132 14.92 -14.58 11.09
C PHE A 132 14.08 -15.82 10.74
N ARG A 133 13.88 -16.10 9.45
CA ARG A 133 13.23 -17.34 9.02
C ARG A 133 14.10 -18.56 9.32
N ASP A 134 15.41 -18.44 9.10
CA ASP A 134 16.36 -19.54 9.25
C ASP A 134 16.80 -19.71 10.73
N ASN A 135 16.63 -18.68 11.58
CA ASN A 135 16.95 -18.66 13.01
C ASN A 135 15.73 -18.23 13.85
N PRO A 136 14.76 -19.14 14.09
CA PRO A 136 13.53 -18.81 14.83
C PRO A 136 13.76 -18.60 16.34
N ASP A 137 14.97 -18.88 16.82
CA ASP A 137 15.42 -18.72 18.21
C ASP A 137 15.82 -17.27 18.56
N VAL A 138 15.96 -16.40 17.55
CA VAL A 138 16.32 -14.99 17.73
C VAL A 138 15.07 -14.11 17.54
N GLU A 139 14.63 -13.44 18.60
CA GLU A 139 13.53 -12.46 18.52
C GLU A 139 14.00 -11.11 17.95
N GLU A 140 13.15 -10.52 17.12
CA GLU A 140 13.36 -9.21 16.50
C GLU A 140 12.95 -8.10 17.48
N TYR A 141 13.92 -7.42 18.09
CA TYR A 141 13.70 -6.28 19.00
C TYR A 141 13.52 -4.94 18.25
#